data_AF-A0A4Q0YVU8-F1
#
_entry.id   AF-A0A4Q0YVU8-F1
#
_cell.length_a   1.000
_cell.length_b   1.000
_cell.length_c   1.000
_cell.angle_alpha   90.00
_cell.angle_beta   90.00
_cell.angle_gamma   90.00
#
_symmetry.space_group_name_H-M   'P 1'
#
loop_
_entity.id
_entity.type
_entity.pdbx_description
1 polymer ?
#
loop_
_entity_poly.entity_id
_entity_poly.type
_entity_poly.pdbx_seq_one_letter_code
_entity_poly.pdbx_strand_id
1 'polypeptide(L)'
;MNSKFKTIYKNLSTPENSGKKIGLFRTLCSIFGGLLVSYLFMTLLSFLTPVPLGESLVIPIYLYTLLWAVLSFWIALSHTKLIALKRVFIPSLICAIGILFFILGS
;
A
#
# COMPACT_ATOMS: atom_id res chain seq x y z
N MET A 1 -17.67 -18.66 -14.03
CA MET A 1 -16.52 -18.08 -13.28
C MET A 1 -15.34 -19.04 -13.40
N ASN A 2 -14.30 -18.64 -14.14
CA ASN A 2 -13.29 -19.50 -14.75
C ASN A 2 -12.51 -20.36 -13.72
N SER A 3 -12.48 -21.70 -13.85
CA SER A 3 -11.94 -22.63 -12.83
C SER A 3 -10.48 -22.36 -12.46
N LYS A 4 -9.70 -21.79 -13.39
CA LYS A 4 -8.31 -21.34 -13.16
C LYS A 4 -8.19 -20.29 -12.07
N PHE A 5 -9.13 -19.34 -11.98
CA PHE A 5 -9.11 -18.28 -10.96
C PHE A 5 -9.30 -18.85 -9.55
N LYS A 6 -10.15 -19.87 -9.40
CA LYS A 6 -10.40 -20.52 -8.11
C LYS A 6 -9.16 -21.30 -7.63
N THR A 7 -8.43 -21.94 -8.53
CA THR A 7 -7.18 -22.66 -8.22
C THR A 7 -6.05 -21.70 -7.85
N ILE A 8 -5.91 -20.56 -8.56
CA ILE A 8 -4.96 -19.51 -8.22
C ILE A 8 -5.28 -18.94 -6.84
N TYR A 9 -6.55 -18.61 -6.57
CA TYR A 9 -6.98 -18.11 -5.27
C TYR A 9 -6.70 -19.12 -4.15
N LYS A 10 -6.97 -20.41 -4.39
CA LYS A 10 -6.70 -21.48 -3.41
C LYS A 10 -5.21 -21.65 -3.16
N ASN A 11 -4.36 -21.64 -4.20
CA ASN A 11 -2.90 -21.70 -4.07
C ASN A 11 -2.29 -20.46 -3.38
N LEU A 12 -2.91 -19.28 -3.53
CA LEU A 12 -2.49 -18.07 -2.81
C LEU A 12 -3.00 -18.04 -1.35
N SER A 13 -4.08 -18.77 -1.05
CA SER A 13 -4.71 -18.83 0.27
C SER A 13 -4.19 -19.99 1.13
N THR A 14 -3.60 -21.02 0.52
CA THR A 14 -2.95 -22.12 1.22
C THR A 14 -1.55 -21.71 1.69
N PRO A 15 -1.20 -21.92 2.98
CA PRO A 15 0.17 -21.76 3.44
C PRO A 15 1.04 -22.81 2.75
N GLU A 16 1.85 -22.37 1.79
CA GLU A 16 2.82 -23.19 1.06
C GLU A 16 3.85 -23.77 2.04
N ASN A 17 4.17 -25.05 1.92
CA ASN A 17 5.10 -25.78 2.81
C ASN A 17 6.55 -25.26 2.77
N SER A 18 6.88 -24.38 1.80
CA SER A 18 8.20 -23.76 1.65
C SER A 18 8.16 -22.27 2.02
N GLY A 19 8.63 -21.94 3.23
CA GLY A 19 8.65 -20.56 3.74
C GLY A 19 9.49 -19.58 2.92
N LYS A 20 10.44 -20.06 2.10
CA LYS A 20 11.39 -19.22 1.35
C LYS A 20 10.72 -18.41 0.23
N LYS A 21 9.77 -19.00 -0.51
CA LYS A 21 9.05 -18.31 -1.61
C LYS A 21 7.95 -17.39 -1.10
N ILE A 22 7.29 -17.77 0.01
CA ILE A 22 6.30 -16.90 0.68
C ILE A 22 6.99 -15.67 1.24
N GLY A 23 8.12 -15.85 1.92
CA GLY A 23 8.89 -14.77 2.51
C GLY A 23 9.24 -13.71 1.48
N LEU A 24 9.84 -14.13 0.35
CA LEU A 24 10.28 -13.22 -0.71
C LEU A 24 9.12 -12.45 -1.35
N PHE A 25 7.99 -13.10 -1.61
CA PHE A 25 6.78 -12.43 -2.12
C PHE A 25 6.26 -11.38 -1.13
N ARG A 26 6.31 -11.69 0.18
CA ARG A 26 5.86 -10.79 1.24
C ARG A 26 6.78 -9.57 1.38
N THR A 27 8.10 -9.75 1.32
CA THR A 27 9.04 -8.62 1.34
C THR A 27 8.88 -7.75 0.11
N LEU A 28 8.75 -8.34 -1.08
CA LEU A 28 8.54 -7.57 -2.30
C LEU A 28 7.23 -6.77 -2.23
N CYS A 29 6.13 -7.42 -1.84
CA CYS A 29 4.82 -6.76 -1.69
C CYS A 29 4.83 -5.68 -0.60
N SER A 30 5.58 -5.88 0.48
CA SER A 30 5.79 -4.90 1.54
C SER A 30 6.55 -3.66 1.04
N ILE A 31 7.67 -3.83 0.35
CA ILE A 31 8.50 -2.73 -0.18
C ILE A 31 7.71 -1.92 -1.21
N PHE A 32 7.16 -2.58 -2.24
CA PHE A 32 6.42 -1.90 -3.30
C PHE A 32 5.07 -1.36 -2.82
N GLY A 33 4.36 -2.12 -1.98
CA GLY A 33 3.07 -1.71 -1.45
C GLY A 33 3.19 -0.56 -0.46
N GLY A 34 4.18 -0.61 0.43
CA GLY A 34 4.51 0.50 1.32
C GLY A 34 4.89 1.75 0.55
N LEU A 35 5.66 1.60 -0.55
CA LEU A 35 6.07 2.70 -1.43
C LEU A 35 4.86 3.40 -2.03
N LEU A 36 3.99 2.62 -2.65
CA LEU A 36 2.79 3.12 -3.32
C LEU A 36 1.88 3.84 -2.33
N VAL A 37 1.55 3.22 -1.19
CA VAL A 37 0.65 3.82 -0.20
C VAL A 37 1.24 5.10 0.41
N SER A 38 2.55 5.11 0.69
CA SER A 38 3.20 6.29 1.28
C SER A 38 3.25 7.46 0.31
N TYR A 39 3.46 7.21 -0.98
CA TYR A 39 3.38 8.25 -2.01
C TYR A 39 1.96 8.83 -2.13
N LEU A 40 0.92 7.97 -2.16
CA LEU A 40 -0.45 8.46 -2.17
C LEU A 40 -0.78 9.30 -0.92
N PHE A 41 -0.27 8.88 0.24
CA PHE A 41 -0.44 9.64 1.48
C PHE A 41 0.28 10.99 1.43
N MET A 42 1.50 11.03 0.89
CA MET A 42 2.26 12.27 0.66
C MET A 42 1.46 13.23 -0.22
N THR A 43 0.89 12.74 -1.32
CA THR A 43 0.06 13.55 -2.22
C THR A 43 -1.18 14.10 -1.52
N LEU A 44 -1.88 13.27 -0.74
CA LEU A 44 -3.06 13.70 0.01
C LEU A 44 -2.72 14.79 1.04
N LEU A 45 -1.59 14.64 1.74
CA LEU A 45 -1.12 15.64 2.70
C LEU A 45 -0.79 16.97 2.02
N SER A 46 -0.11 16.93 0.86
CA SER A 46 0.22 18.13 0.08
C SER A 46 -1.01 18.92 -0.37
N PHE A 47 -2.11 18.23 -0.71
CA PHE A 47 -3.38 18.87 -1.07
C PHE A 47 -4.13 19.47 0.12
N LEU A 48 -4.02 18.86 1.31
CA LEU A 48 -4.72 19.33 2.50
C LEU A 48 -4.13 20.64 3.06
N THR A 49 -2.83 20.89 2.86
CA THR A 49 -2.19 22.13 3.30
C THR A 49 -2.44 23.27 2.31
N PRO A 50 -3.08 24.39 2.73
CA PRO A 50 -3.30 25.57 1.88
C PRO A 50 -2.03 26.45 1.85
N VAL A 51 -0.90 25.84 1.48
CA VAL A 51 0.42 26.47 1.49
C VAL A 51 0.98 26.42 0.07
N PRO A 52 1.71 27.45 -0.40
CA PRO A 52 2.39 27.41 -1.69
C PRO A 52 3.20 26.11 -1.88
N LEU A 53 3.15 25.56 -3.10
CA LEU A 53 3.59 24.21 -3.45
C LEU A 53 5.02 23.87 -2.99
N GLY A 54 5.91 24.86 -2.92
CA GLY A 54 7.29 24.66 -2.47
C GLY A 54 7.43 24.31 -0.98
N GLU A 55 6.64 24.95 -0.11
CA GLU A 55 6.72 24.77 1.35
C GLU A 55 5.84 23.61 1.83
N SER A 56 4.72 23.34 1.12
CA SER A 56 3.81 22.23 1.44
C SER A 56 4.49 20.86 1.29
N LEU A 57 5.57 20.74 0.51
CA LEU A 57 6.30 19.49 0.28
C LEU A 57 7.29 19.12 1.39
N VAL A 58 7.67 20.06 2.24
CA VAL A 58 8.70 19.85 3.27
C VAL A 58 8.23 18.81 4.30
N ILE A 59 7.04 19.01 4.87
CA ILE A 59 6.47 18.14 5.91
C ILE A 59 6.20 16.72 5.39
N PRO A 60 5.55 16.52 4.22
CA PRO A 60 5.29 15.20 3.68
C PRO A 60 6.58 14.44 3.31
N ILE A 61 7.64 15.12 2.86
CA ILE A 61 8.92 14.48 2.54
C ILE A 61 9.59 13.87 3.78
N TYR A 62 9.59 14.58 4.91
CA TYR A 62 10.17 14.05 6.14
C TYR A 62 9.34 12.89 6.72
N LEU A 63 8.02 12.96 6.61
CA LEU A 63 7.13 11.91 7.12
C LEU A 63 7.06 10.69 6.20
N TYR A 64 7.27 10.87 4.89
CA TYR A 64 7.12 9.82 3.88
C TYR A 64 7.96 8.58 4.18
N THR A 65 9.24 8.74 4.55
CA THR A 65 10.14 7.60 4.79
C THR A 65 9.77 6.82 6.06
N LEU A 66 9.29 7.52 7.09
CA LEU A 66 8.82 6.92 8.33
C LEU A 66 7.50 6.16 8.09
N LEU A 67 6.55 6.79 7.38
CA LEU A 67 5.30 6.15 6.98
C LEU A 67 5.57 4.90 6.14
N TRP A 68 6.52 5.00 5.21
CA TRP A 68 6.96 3.90 4.38
C TRP A 68 7.49 2.73 5.19
N ALA A 69 8.35 2.99 6.16
CA ALA A 69 8.91 1.94 7.02
C ALA A 69 7.83 1.26 7.87
N VAL A 70 6.91 2.04 8.47
CA VAL A 70 5.81 1.51 9.30
C VAL A 70 4.83 0.70 8.46
N LEU A 71 4.41 1.20 7.30
CA LEU A 71 3.50 0.51 6.39
C LEU A 71 4.15 -0.75 5.81
N SER A 72 5.41 -0.67 5.39
CA SER A 72 6.17 -1.82 4.92
C SER A 72 6.25 -2.89 6.01
N PHE A 73 6.58 -2.52 7.25
CA PHE A 73 6.58 -3.44 8.38
C PHE A 73 5.20 -4.07 8.63
N TRP A 74 4.12 -3.27 8.59
CA TRP A 74 2.75 -3.75 8.76
C TRP A 74 2.29 -4.74 7.69
N ILE A 75 2.70 -4.51 6.43
CA ILE A 75 2.45 -5.42 5.31
C ILE A 75 3.32 -6.68 5.47
N ALA A 76 4.57 -6.51 5.90
CA ALA A 76 5.51 -7.60 6.15
C ALA A 76 5.06 -8.51 7.29
N LEU A 77 4.23 -8.06 8.23
CA LEU A 77 3.70 -8.93 9.30
C LEU A 77 2.57 -9.87 8.83
N SER A 78 2.09 -9.74 7.59
CA SER A 78 0.94 -10.51 7.09
C SER A 78 1.21 -12.03 7.00
N HIS A 79 0.25 -12.83 7.48
CA HIS A 79 0.35 -14.29 7.58
C HIS A 79 0.07 -15.03 6.26
N THR A 80 -0.66 -14.43 5.32
CA THR A 80 -0.94 -15.03 4.00
C THR A 80 -0.72 -14.04 2.85
N LYS A 81 -0.40 -14.56 1.65
CA LYS A 81 -0.15 -13.75 0.44
C LYS A 81 -1.35 -12.87 0.06
N LEU A 82 -2.57 -13.38 0.26
CA LEU A 82 -3.82 -12.64 0.01
C LEU A 82 -4.04 -11.50 0.99
N ILE A 83 -3.69 -11.69 2.26
CA ILE A 83 -3.83 -10.64 3.29
C ILE A 83 -2.83 -9.52 3.03
N ALA A 84 -1.59 -9.84 2.65
CA ALA A 84 -0.59 -8.84 2.26
C ALA A 84 -1.11 -7.99 1.09
N LEU A 85 -1.64 -8.63 0.03
CA LEU A 85 -2.16 -7.93 -1.13
C LEU A 85 -3.37 -7.04 -0.78
N LYS A 86 -4.33 -7.56 0.01
CA LYS A 86 -5.48 -6.78 0.48
C LYS A 86 -5.05 -5.58 1.32
N ARG A 87 -4.04 -5.74 2.18
CA ARG A 87 -3.50 -4.65 3.01
C ARG A 87 -2.79 -3.56 2.22
N VAL A 88 -2.37 -3.80 0.98
CA VAL A 88 -1.87 -2.75 0.08
C VAL A 88 -3.01 -2.08 -0.67
N PHE A 89 -3.95 -2.90 -1.18
CA PHE A 89 -5.02 -2.42 -2.06
C PHE A 89 -6.08 -1.59 -1.35
N ILE A 90 -6.40 -1.93 -0.09
CA ILE A 90 -7.38 -1.21 0.72
C ILE A 90 -6.91 0.24 1.01
N PRO A 91 -5.72 0.47 1.61
CA PRO A 91 -5.28 1.84 1.88
C PRO A 91 -5.00 2.63 0.61
N SER A 92 -4.52 1.99 -0.48
CA SER A 92 -4.35 2.69 -1.76
C SER A 92 -5.68 3.15 -2.34
N LEU A 93 -6.74 2.34 -2.27
CA LEU A 93 -8.08 2.72 -2.72
C LEU A 93 -8.64 3.87 -1.89
N ILE A 94 -8.50 3.81 -0.57
CA ILE A 94 -9.00 4.87 0.33
C ILE A 94 -8.29 6.20 0.02
N CYS A 95 -6.96 6.18 -0.12
CA CYS A 95 -6.22 7.40 -0.46
C CYS A 95 -6.58 7.92 -1.86
N ALA A 96 -6.75 7.03 -2.85
CA ALA A 96 -7.15 7.43 -4.20
C ALA A 96 -8.55 8.07 -4.24
N ILE A 97 -9.51 7.50 -3.51
CA ILE A 97 -10.86 8.07 -3.39
C ILE A 97 -10.81 9.43 -2.68
N GLY A 98 -9.99 9.57 -1.63
CA GLY A 98 -9.80 10.83 -0.92
C GLY A 98 -9.24 11.94 -1.82
N ILE A 99 -8.23 11.62 -2.63
CA ILE A 99 -7.66 12.56 -3.62
C ILE A 99 -8.70 12.93 -4.67
N LEU A 100 -9.47 11.96 -5.18
CA LEU A 100 -10.49 12.21 -6.19
C LEU A 100 -11.62 13.10 -5.68
N PHE A 101 -12.06 12.89 -4.44
CA PHE A 101 -13.07 13.75 -3.80
C PHE A 101 -12.55 15.17 -3.61
N PHE A 102 -11.28 15.32 -3.22
CA PHE A 102 -10.65 16.64 -3.08
C PHE A 102 -10.56 17.39 -4.41
N ILE A 103 -10.14 16.72 -5.49
CA ILE A 103 -10.05 17.32 -6.83
C ILE A 103 -11.44 17.68 -7.40
N LEU A 104 -12.46 16.87 -7.13
CA LEU A 104 -13.82 17.14 -7.63
C LEU A 104 -14.53 18.23 -6.81
N GLY A 105 -14.13 18.41 -5.55
CA GLY A 105 -14.69 19.40 -4.62
C GLY A 105 -13.98 20.76 -4.64
N SER A 106 -12.80 20.85 -5.25
CA SER A 106 -12.06 22.11 -5.52
C SER A 106 -12.51 22.76 -6.82
#